data_AF-A0A7K2WN32-F1
#
_entry.id   AF-A0A7K2WN32-F1
#
_cell.length_a   1.000
_cell.length_b   1.000
_cell.length_c   1.000
_cell.angle_alpha   90.00
_cell.angle_beta   90.00
_cell.angle_gamma   90.00
#
_symmetry.space_group_name_H-M   'P 1'
#
loop_
_entity.id
_entity.type
_entity.pdbx_description
1 polymer ?
#
loop_
_entity_poly.entity_id
_entity_poly.type
_entity_poly.pdbx_seq_one_letter_code
_entity_poly.pdbx_strand_id
1 'polypeptide(L)'
;MRDLTSLLDPGGGWYGVFRQRDPDGLRACFDGAEIPPWDVVESLLQDFGAGRDAEQTAAEAARARRLHAASAAAYDRRAGGEEALSERLRLMVREQAYAVERADELVRQLRTTPEGSPEGGQLAHDLAWVRDDHARASARCAELRSRLTALTTPGRGGPPPRPVAPEGWFRAEESPADEESVFGTRDPAPARSGPR
;
A
#
# COMPACT_ATOMS: atom_id res chain seq x y z
N MET A 1 6.32 1.54 6.77
CA MET A 1 7.44 2.00 5.92
C MET A 1 8.59 2.54 6.76
N ARG A 2 8.36 3.53 7.65
CA ARG A 2 9.41 4.10 8.52
C ARG A 2 10.20 3.05 9.31
N ASP A 3 9.50 2.05 9.87
CA ASP A 3 10.15 0.96 10.63
C ASP A 3 11.12 0.13 9.77
N LEU A 4 10.73 -0.25 8.55
CA LEU A 4 11.61 -0.99 7.62
C LEU A 4 12.84 -0.16 7.25
N THR A 5 12.63 1.11 6.90
CA THR A 5 13.73 1.99 6.44
C THR A 5 14.69 2.39 7.56
N SER A 6 14.27 2.32 8.83
CA SER A 6 15.17 2.55 9.97
C SER A 6 16.26 1.47 10.11
N LEU A 7 16.09 0.33 9.43
CA LEU A 7 17.00 -0.81 9.45
C LEU A 7 17.89 -0.90 8.20
N LEU A 8 17.80 0.05 7.28
CA LEU A 8 18.50 0.07 6.01
C LEU A 8 19.66 1.08 6.03
N ASP A 9 20.73 0.79 5.30
CA ASP A 9 21.84 1.73 5.09
C ASP A 9 21.39 2.89 4.18
N PRO A 10 21.35 4.15 4.66
CA PRO A 10 20.93 5.29 3.85
C PRO A 10 21.91 5.67 2.73
N GLY A 11 23.14 5.13 2.75
CA GLY A 11 24.15 5.33 1.72
C GLY A 11 24.29 4.17 0.73
N GLY A 12 23.62 3.05 0.97
CA GLY A 12 23.80 1.80 0.24
C GLY A 12 22.51 1.24 -0.37
N GLY A 13 22.67 0.22 -1.22
CA GLY A 13 21.56 -0.52 -1.82
C GLY A 13 20.59 0.34 -2.63
N TRP A 14 19.39 -0.20 -2.83
CA TRP A 14 18.31 0.51 -3.51
C TRP A 14 17.77 1.69 -2.69
N TYR A 15 17.80 1.62 -1.36
CA TYR A 15 17.36 2.71 -0.49
C TYR A 15 18.19 3.98 -0.73
N GLY A 16 19.52 3.86 -0.86
CA GLY A 16 20.40 4.96 -1.24
C GLY A 16 20.07 5.51 -2.63
N VAL A 17 19.86 4.63 -3.62
CA VAL A 17 19.49 5.02 -4.99
C VAL A 17 18.18 5.81 -5.02
N PHE A 18 17.13 5.34 -4.36
CA PHE A 18 15.84 6.04 -4.34
C PHE A 18 15.92 7.39 -3.64
N ARG A 19 16.67 7.48 -2.53
CA ARG A 19 16.91 8.75 -1.84
C ARG A 19 17.60 9.78 -2.74
N GLN A 20 18.51 9.35 -3.59
CA GLN A 20 19.22 10.26 -4.50
C GLN A 20 18.36 10.65 -5.70
N ARG A 21 17.58 9.71 -6.24
CA ARG A 21 16.86 9.89 -7.50
C ARG A 21 15.50 10.55 -7.36
N ASP A 22 14.76 10.26 -6.29
CA ASP A 22 13.43 10.82 -6.03
C ASP A 22 13.19 11.04 -4.53
N PRO A 23 13.90 12.01 -3.91
CA PRO A 23 13.77 12.28 -2.48
C PRO A 23 12.36 12.74 -2.09
N ASP A 24 11.68 13.49 -2.97
CA ASP A 24 10.34 14.00 -2.71
C ASP A 24 9.27 12.92 -2.80
N GLY A 25 9.34 12.03 -3.80
CA GLY A 25 8.44 10.88 -3.89
C GLY A 25 8.61 9.93 -2.71
N LEU A 26 9.86 9.70 -2.29
CA LEU A 26 10.14 8.87 -1.11
C LEU A 26 9.58 9.50 0.18
N ARG A 27 9.73 10.82 0.35
CA ARG A 27 9.15 11.56 1.46
C ARG A 27 7.62 11.50 1.46
N ALA A 28 6.98 11.71 0.31
CA ALA A 28 5.52 11.59 0.18
C ALA A 28 5.01 10.20 0.62
N CYS A 29 5.77 9.13 0.30
CA CYS A 29 5.43 7.79 0.74
C CYS A 29 5.62 7.59 2.25
N PHE A 30 6.64 8.20 2.86
CA PHE A 30 6.86 8.13 4.32
C PHE A 30 5.87 8.96 5.13
N ASP A 31 5.37 10.06 4.57
CA ASP A 31 4.34 10.90 5.16
C ASP A 31 2.93 10.33 4.95
N GLY A 32 2.81 9.23 4.20
CA GLY A 32 1.53 8.59 3.89
C GLY A 32 0.67 9.40 2.92
N ALA A 33 1.26 10.40 2.27
CA ALA A 33 0.62 11.19 1.23
C ALA A 33 0.43 10.38 -0.06
N GLU A 34 1.36 9.45 -0.34
CA GLU A 34 1.31 8.53 -1.48
C GLU A 34 1.51 7.08 -1.03
N ILE A 35 1.01 6.13 -1.81
CA ILE A 35 1.31 4.70 -1.63
C ILE A 35 2.58 4.38 -2.43
N PRO A 36 3.61 3.79 -1.79
CA PRO A 36 4.81 3.40 -2.52
C PRO A 36 4.46 2.36 -3.59
N PRO A 37 5.01 2.49 -4.81
CA PRO A 37 4.96 1.41 -5.80
C PRO A 37 5.49 0.11 -5.20
N TRP A 38 4.88 -1.01 -5.53
CA TRP A 38 5.26 -2.29 -4.95
C TRP A 38 6.70 -2.69 -5.34
N ASP A 39 7.16 -2.35 -6.56
CA ASP A 39 8.55 -2.57 -6.99
C ASP A 39 9.59 -1.88 -6.09
N VAL A 40 9.23 -0.71 -5.54
CA VAL A 40 10.07 0.01 -4.58
C VAL A 40 10.11 -0.74 -3.25
N VAL A 41 8.97 -1.23 -2.77
CA VAL A 41 8.91 -2.05 -1.53
C VAL A 41 9.71 -3.33 -1.70
N GLU A 42 9.65 -4.01 -2.85
CA GLU A 42 10.46 -5.19 -3.14
C GLU A 42 11.96 -4.89 -3.12
N SER A 43 12.39 -3.79 -3.73
CA SER A 43 13.80 -3.36 -3.67
C SER A 43 14.26 -3.08 -2.23
N LEU A 44 13.43 -2.44 -1.40
CA LEU A 44 13.75 -2.21 0.02
C LEU A 44 13.80 -3.52 0.83
N LEU A 45 12.96 -4.51 0.49
CA LEU A 45 13.01 -5.83 1.11
C LEU A 45 14.25 -6.62 0.68
N GLN A 46 14.78 -6.40 -0.53
CA GLN A 46 16.07 -6.96 -0.96
C GLN A 46 17.21 -6.37 -0.14
N ASP A 47 17.23 -5.05 0.06
CA ASP A 47 18.22 -4.40 0.93
C ASP A 47 18.10 -4.90 2.38
N PHE A 48 16.87 -5.11 2.86
CA PHE A 48 16.63 -5.70 4.17
C PHE A 48 17.16 -7.14 4.27
N GLY A 49 16.97 -7.96 3.24
CA GLY A 49 17.44 -9.34 3.24
C GLY A 49 18.96 -9.49 3.17
N ALA A 50 19.69 -8.44 2.77
CA ALA A 50 21.14 -8.48 2.69
C ALA A 50 21.78 -8.78 4.05
N GLY A 51 22.40 -9.97 4.16
CA GLY A 51 23.05 -10.44 5.38
C GLY A 51 22.11 -10.97 6.47
N ARG A 52 20.82 -11.18 6.17
CA ARG A 52 19.82 -11.76 7.09
C ARG A 52 19.42 -13.17 6.67
N ASP A 53 18.78 -13.87 7.60
CA ASP A 53 18.22 -15.19 7.34
C ASP A 53 17.05 -15.14 6.33
N ALA A 54 16.93 -16.18 5.51
CA ALA A 54 15.95 -16.27 4.44
C ALA A 54 14.50 -16.39 4.97
N GLU A 55 14.29 -17.10 6.08
CA GLU A 55 12.97 -17.24 6.70
C GLU A 55 12.49 -15.90 7.28
N GLN A 56 13.38 -15.18 7.96
CA GLN A 56 13.09 -13.84 8.47
C GLN A 56 12.73 -12.87 7.33
N THR A 57 13.47 -12.92 6.22
CA THR A 57 13.22 -12.07 5.05
C THR A 57 11.88 -12.40 4.40
N ALA A 58 11.55 -13.69 4.27
CA ALA A 58 10.27 -14.13 3.71
C ALA A 58 9.08 -13.73 4.59
N ALA A 59 9.21 -13.82 5.91
CA ALA A 59 8.18 -13.39 6.86
C ALA A 59 7.91 -11.89 6.75
N GLU A 60 8.95 -11.05 6.66
CA GLU A 60 8.79 -9.61 6.50
C GLU A 60 8.21 -9.26 5.13
N ALA A 61 8.63 -9.92 4.05
CA ALA A 61 8.06 -9.72 2.72
C ALA A 61 6.55 -10.04 2.68
N ALA A 62 6.12 -11.14 3.31
CA ALA A 62 4.72 -11.50 3.42
C ALA A 62 3.92 -10.47 4.24
N ARG A 63 4.49 -9.96 5.33
CA ARG A 63 3.89 -8.89 6.14
C ARG A 63 3.76 -7.60 5.33
N ALA A 64 4.83 -7.16 4.66
CA ALA A 64 4.85 -5.97 3.83
C ALA A 64 3.81 -6.03 2.71
N ARG A 65 3.66 -7.20 2.06
CA ARG A 65 2.67 -7.39 0.99
C ARG A 65 1.23 -7.24 1.49
N ARG A 66 0.90 -7.79 2.66
CA ARG A 66 -0.44 -7.60 3.27
C ARG A 66 -0.71 -6.13 3.61
N LEU A 67 0.26 -5.44 4.22
CA LEU A 67 0.13 -4.04 4.60
C LEU A 67 0.01 -3.12 3.38
N HIS A 68 0.82 -3.36 2.34
CA HIS A 68 0.75 -2.64 1.09
C HIS A 68 -0.62 -2.81 0.43
N ALA A 69 -1.10 -4.05 0.27
CA ALA A 69 -2.40 -4.30 -0.35
C ALA A 69 -3.56 -3.63 0.40
N ALA A 70 -3.55 -3.67 1.74
CA ALA A 70 -4.58 -3.01 2.55
C ALA A 70 -4.52 -1.48 2.42
N SER A 71 -3.30 -0.91 2.41
CA SER A 71 -3.08 0.54 2.28
C SER A 71 -3.46 1.04 0.88
N ALA A 72 -3.05 0.33 -0.17
CA ALA A 72 -3.41 0.61 -1.56
C ALA A 72 -4.94 0.60 -1.73
N ALA A 73 -5.61 -0.46 -1.27
CA ALA A 73 -7.06 -0.56 -1.39
C ALA A 73 -7.81 0.55 -0.62
N ALA A 74 -7.31 0.97 0.54
CA ALA A 74 -7.89 2.09 1.28
C ALA A 74 -7.66 3.44 0.58
N TYR A 75 -6.47 3.66 0.01
CA TYR A 75 -6.12 4.85 -0.75
C TYR A 75 -6.97 4.98 -2.02
N ASP A 76 -7.13 3.88 -2.76
CA ASP A 76 -7.81 3.84 -4.05
C ASP A 76 -9.34 4.06 -3.93
N ARG A 77 -9.92 3.76 -2.76
CA ARG A 77 -11.35 4.00 -2.47
C ARG A 77 -11.67 5.44 -2.05
N ARG A 78 -10.67 6.32 -1.94
CA ARG A 78 -10.91 7.75 -1.66
C ARG A 78 -11.64 8.40 -2.83
N ALA A 79 -12.31 9.52 -2.58
CA ALA A 79 -12.90 10.32 -3.64
C ALA A 79 -11.84 10.70 -4.68
N GLY A 80 -12.11 10.42 -5.96
CA GLY A 80 -11.15 10.63 -7.06
C GLY A 80 -10.07 9.55 -7.21
N GLY A 81 -10.08 8.49 -6.39
CA GLY A 81 -9.04 7.46 -6.40
C GLY A 81 -8.93 6.68 -7.71
N GLU A 82 -10.06 6.34 -8.34
CA GLU A 82 -10.08 5.67 -9.66
C GLU A 82 -9.44 6.55 -10.76
N GLU A 83 -9.76 7.84 -10.76
CA GLU A 83 -9.21 8.80 -11.73
C GLU A 83 -7.72 9.05 -11.49
N ALA A 84 -7.31 9.19 -10.23
CA ALA A 84 -5.90 9.31 -9.86
C ALA A 84 -5.08 8.06 -10.26
N LEU A 85 -5.62 6.85 -10.04
CA LEU A 85 -5.01 5.60 -10.50
C LEU A 85 -4.89 5.55 -12.02
N SER A 86 -5.96 5.94 -12.73
CA SER A 86 -5.99 5.95 -14.19
C SER A 86 -4.97 6.92 -14.77
N GLU A 87 -4.82 8.11 -14.19
CA GLU A 87 -3.81 9.07 -14.62
C GLU A 87 -2.39 8.58 -14.35
N ARG A 88 -2.17 7.97 -13.18
CA ARG A 88 -0.88 7.34 -12.87
C ARG A 88 -0.54 6.22 -13.86
N LEU A 89 -1.53 5.42 -14.27
CA LEU A 89 -1.32 4.38 -15.29
C LEU A 89 -0.94 4.99 -16.64
N ARG A 90 -1.63 6.06 -17.09
CA ARG A 90 -1.28 6.75 -18.34
C ARG A 90 0.15 7.30 -18.30
N LEU A 91 0.55 7.89 -17.17
CA LEU A 91 1.92 8.34 -16.95
C LEU A 91 2.91 7.18 -17.10
N MET A 92 2.71 6.07 -16.39
CA MET A 92 3.63 4.92 -16.43
C MET A 92 3.69 4.24 -17.79
N VAL A 93 2.61 4.24 -18.58
CA VAL A 93 2.63 3.75 -19.96
C VAL A 93 3.52 4.63 -20.84
N ARG A 94 3.50 5.96 -20.66
CA ARG A 94 4.40 6.86 -21.39
C ARG A 94 5.86 6.65 -20.98
N GLU A 95 6.13 6.51 -19.69
CA GLU A 95 7.49 6.22 -19.18
C GLU A 95 8.01 4.88 -19.72
N GLN A 96 7.16 3.86 -19.77
CA GLN A 96 7.51 2.56 -20.34
C GLN A 96 7.89 2.69 -21.82
N ALA A 97 7.09 3.40 -22.62
CA ALA A 97 7.38 3.62 -24.05
C ALA A 97 8.67 4.42 -24.25
N TYR A 98 8.87 5.49 -23.46
CA TYR A 98 10.08 6.29 -23.49
C TYR A 98 11.34 5.45 -23.18
N ALA A 99 11.27 4.58 -22.17
CA ALA A 99 12.40 3.73 -21.81
C ALA A 99 12.75 2.71 -22.91
N VAL A 100 11.76 2.20 -23.65
CA VAL A 100 12.00 1.35 -24.83
C VAL A 100 12.72 2.14 -25.93
N GLU A 101 12.19 3.31 -26.29
CA GLU A 101 12.78 4.16 -27.34
C GLU A 101 14.23 4.55 -27.00
N ARG A 102 14.48 4.92 -25.74
CA ARG A 102 15.80 5.28 -25.26
C ARG A 102 16.77 4.09 -25.25
N ALA A 103 16.30 2.90 -24.88
CA ALA A 103 17.12 1.69 -24.92
C ALA A 103 17.55 1.35 -26.34
N ASP A 104 16.63 1.46 -27.30
CA ASP A 104 16.90 1.21 -28.72
C ASP A 104 17.92 2.21 -29.28
N GLU A 105 17.85 3.48 -28.88
CA GLU A 105 18.83 4.50 -29.23
C GLU A 105 20.23 4.15 -28.71
N LEU A 106 20.35 3.82 -27.42
CA LEU A 106 21.62 3.44 -26.79
C LEU A 106 22.22 2.19 -27.44
N VAL A 107 21.39 1.19 -27.79
CA VAL A 107 21.84 0.00 -28.52
C VAL A 107 22.37 0.35 -29.91
N ARG A 108 21.73 1.29 -30.63
CA ARG A 108 22.25 1.76 -31.93
C ARG A 108 23.59 2.46 -31.78
N GLN A 109 23.75 3.33 -30.78
CA GLN A 109 25.00 4.04 -30.50
C GLN A 109 26.12 3.07 -30.14
N LEU A 110 25.84 2.07 -29.28
CA LEU A 110 26.82 1.05 -28.90
C LEU A 110 27.36 0.26 -30.10
N ARG A 111 26.51 -0.03 -31.10
CA ARG A 111 26.94 -0.77 -32.31
C ARG A 111 27.94 -0.02 -33.18
N THR A 112 27.92 1.32 -33.14
CA THR A 112 28.85 2.17 -33.91
C THR A 112 30.05 2.64 -33.09
N THR A 113 30.05 2.37 -31.79
CA THR A 113 31.10 2.79 -30.86
C THR A 113 32.24 1.76 -30.85
N PRO A 114 33.53 2.18 -30.90
CA PRO A 114 34.64 1.25 -30.81
C PRO A 114 34.60 0.41 -29.53
N GLU A 115 34.83 -0.89 -29.68
CA GLU A 115 34.86 -1.84 -28.56
C GLU A 115 35.97 -1.48 -27.56
N GLY A 116 35.64 -1.57 -26.27
CA GLY A 116 36.57 -1.22 -25.18
C GLY A 116 36.83 0.27 -24.98
N SER A 117 36.17 1.15 -25.73
CA SER A 117 36.28 2.59 -25.52
C SER A 117 35.59 3.04 -24.21
N PRO A 118 36.08 4.11 -23.55
CA PRO A 118 35.41 4.71 -22.39
C PRO A 118 33.96 5.12 -22.69
N GLU A 119 33.71 5.63 -23.89
CA GLU A 119 32.36 5.99 -24.37
C GLU A 119 31.44 4.75 -24.45
N GLY A 120 31.94 3.63 -24.97
CA GLY A 120 31.19 2.37 -24.96
C GLY A 120 30.85 1.89 -23.55
N GLY A 121 31.77 2.07 -22.60
CA GLY A 121 31.53 1.79 -21.17
C GLY A 121 30.40 2.65 -20.58
N GLN A 122 30.40 3.96 -20.87
CA GLN A 122 29.35 4.87 -20.41
C GLN A 122 27.99 4.53 -21.03
N LEU A 123 27.94 4.29 -22.34
CA LEU A 123 26.70 3.92 -23.03
C LEU A 123 26.12 2.59 -22.51
N ALA A 124 26.98 1.61 -22.18
CA ALA A 124 26.55 0.35 -21.59
C ALA A 124 25.98 0.55 -20.17
N HIS A 125 26.59 1.45 -19.38
CA HIS A 125 26.08 1.83 -18.07
C HIS A 125 24.71 2.52 -18.17
N ASP A 126 24.57 3.49 -19.07
CA ASP A 126 23.29 4.19 -19.30
C ASP A 126 22.20 3.22 -19.76
N LEU A 127 22.55 2.25 -20.62
CA LEU A 127 21.60 1.23 -21.08
C LEU A 127 21.12 0.33 -19.94
N ALA A 128 21.99 0.00 -18.97
CA ALA A 128 21.59 -0.76 -17.80
C ALA A 128 20.57 0.01 -16.96
N TRP A 129 20.76 1.31 -16.76
CA TRP A 129 19.80 2.17 -16.08
C TRP A 129 18.46 2.27 -16.80
N VAL A 130 18.47 2.50 -18.12
CA VAL A 130 17.24 2.58 -18.91
C VAL A 130 16.46 1.27 -18.89
N ARG A 131 17.17 0.12 -18.84
CA ARG A 131 16.53 -1.19 -18.70
C ARG A 131 15.91 -1.39 -17.33
N ASP A 132 16.55 -0.94 -16.25
CA ASP A 132 15.94 -0.93 -14.90
C ASP A 132 14.68 -0.06 -14.89
N ASP A 133 14.75 1.13 -15.48
CA ASP A 133 13.62 2.05 -15.59
C ASP A 133 12.43 1.44 -16.32
N HIS A 134 12.70 0.78 -17.45
CA HIS A 134 11.69 0.04 -18.19
C HIS A 134 11.07 -1.08 -17.34
N ALA A 135 11.88 -1.85 -16.61
CA ALA A 135 11.40 -2.93 -15.75
C ALA A 135 10.49 -2.38 -14.63
N ARG A 136 10.87 -1.27 -14.00
CA ARG A 136 10.08 -0.59 -12.97
C ARG A 136 8.79 -0.01 -13.51
N ALA A 137 8.83 0.69 -14.65
CA ALA A 137 7.63 1.20 -15.31
C ALA A 137 6.67 0.06 -15.68
N SER A 138 7.18 -1.07 -16.16
CA SER A 138 6.40 -2.26 -16.48
C SER A 138 5.74 -2.88 -15.24
N ALA A 139 6.47 -3.02 -14.14
CA ALA A 139 5.94 -3.52 -12.86
C ALA A 139 4.82 -2.61 -12.33
N ARG A 140 5.01 -1.29 -12.40
CA ARG A 140 4.01 -0.29 -11.99
C ARG A 140 2.76 -0.32 -12.86
N CYS A 141 2.92 -0.44 -14.18
CA CYS A 141 1.79 -0.64 -15.09
C CYS A 141 0.97 -1.89 -14.72
N ALA A 142 1.63 -3.01 -14.42
CA ALA A 142 0.96 -4.24 -14.01
C ALA A 142 0.21 -4.06 -12.67
N GLU A 143 0.85 -3.43 -11.68
CA GLU A 143 0.25 -3.13 -10.38
C GLU A 143 -0.99 -2.24 -10.52
N LEU A 144 -0.87 -1.12 -11.24
CA LEU A 144 -1.96 -0.14 -11.40
C LEU A 144 -3.15 -0.73 -12.13
N ARG A 145 -2.92 -1.54 -13.17
CA ARG A 145 -3.99 -2.28 -13.86
C ARG A 145 -4.71 -3.24 -12.91
N SER A 146 -3.95 -4.00 -12.10
CA SER A 146 -4.52 -4.91 -11.11
C SER A 146 -5.39 -4.18 -10.08
N ARG A 147 -4.93 -3.02 -9.59
CA ARG A 147 -5.65 -2.17 -8.65
C ARG A 147 -6.94 -1.59 -9.25
N LEU A 148 -6.91 -1.10 -10.49
CA LEU A 148 -8.10 -0.64 -11.21
C LEU A 148 -9.14 -1.76 -11.41
N THR A 149 -8.70 -2.97 -11.75
CA THR A 149 -9.60 -4.14 -11.84
C THR A 149 -10.22 -4.48 -10.49
N ALA A 150 -9.45 -4.42 -9.41
CA ALA A 150 -9.95 -4.68 -8.05
C ALA A 150 -10.96 -3.62 -7.58
N LEU A 151 -10.81 -2.37 -8.00
CA LEU A 151 -11.72 -1.27 -7.66
C LEU A 151 -13.07 -1.37 -8.39
N THR A 152 -13.04 -1.80 -9.66
CA THR A 152 -14.24 -1.87 -10.53
C THR A 152 -15.04 -3.16 -10.36
N THR A 153 -14.48 -4.21 -9.74
CA THR A 153 -15.18 -5.48 -9.50
C THR A 153 -16.08 -5.39 -8.26
N PRO A 154 -17.42 -5.41 -8.40
CA PRO A 154 -18.31 -5.39 -7.24
C PRO A 154 -18.16 -6.67 -6.42
N GLY A 155 -17.98 -6.56 -5.09
CA GLY A 155 -18.08 -7.71 -4.16
C GLY A 155 -16.78 -8.32 -3.65
N ARG A 156 -15.59 -7.80 -3.98
CA ARG A 156 -14.32 -8.21 -3.32
C ARG A 156 -13.78 -7.24 -2.25
N GLY A 157 -14.40 -6.07 -2.12
CA GLY A 157 -14.08 -5.07 -1.09
C GLY A 157 -15.06 -5.09 0.08
N GLY A 158 -15.27 -6.23 0.72
CA GLY A 158 -15.89 -6.23 2.05
C GLY A 158 -14.97 -5.53 3.05
N PRO A 159 -15.49 -4.82 4.07
CA PRO A 159 -14.65 -4.33 5.17
C PRO A 159 -13.84 -5.51 5.73
N PRO A 160 -12.59 -5.29 6.20
CA PRO A 160 -11.86 -6.37 6.88
C PRO A 160 -12.75 -6.91 8.00
N PRO A 161 -12.79 -8.24 8.25
CA PRO A 161 -13.49 -8.74 9.42
C PRO A 161 -12.96 -7.95 10.61
N ARG A 162 -13.85 -7.25 11.33
CA ARG A 162 -13.50 -6.67 12.62
C ARG A 162 -12.83 -7.80 13.40
N PRO A 163 -11.64 -7.61 13.98
CA PRO A 163 -11.10 -8.61 14.89
C PRO A 163 -12.19 -8.85 15.93
N VAL A 164 -12.66 -10.10 16.00
CA VAL A 164 -13.51 -10.54 17.10
C VAL A 164 -12.64 -10.27 18.32
N ALA A 165 -13.00 -9.25 19.10
CA ALA A 165 -12.32 -8.99 20.35
C ALA A 165 -12.41 -10.31 21.13
N PRO A 166 -11.29 -10.86 21.63
CA PRO A 166 -11.38 -12.03 22.49
C PRO A 166 -12.34 -11.69 23.63
N GLU A 167 -13.42 -12.46 23.75
CA GLU A 167 -14.32 -12.38 24.89
C GLU A 167 -13.49 -12.53 26.17
N GLY A 168 -13.44 -11.49 26.99
CA GLY A 168 -12.84 -11.60 28.32
C GLY A 168 -12.04 -10.44 28.88
N TRP A 169 -12.26 -9.17 28.48
CA TRP A 169 -11.58 -8.03 29.15
C TRP A 169 -12.48 -7.06 29.92
N PHE A 170 -13.77 -7.35 30.07
CA PHE A 170 -14.59 -6.68 31.08
C PHE A 170 -15.44 -7.71 31.82
N ARG A 171 -14.89 -8.20 32.94
CA ARG A 171 -15.68 -8.74 34.04
C ARG A 171 -15.46 -7.85 35.27
N ALA A 172 -16.48 -7.08 35.58
CA ALA A 172 -16.84 -6.56 36.90
C ALA A 172 -18.31 -6.13 36.76
N GLU A 173 -19.29 -6.52 37.55
CA GLU A 173 -19.45 -7.46 38.67
C GLU A 173 -20.93 -7.86 38.63
N GLU A 174 -21.27 -9.04 39.16
CA GLU A 174 -22.64 -9.44 39.44
C GLU A 174 -23.28 -8.50 40.49
N SER A 175 -24.52 -8.09 40.26
CA SER A 175 -25.47 -7.87 41.35
C SER A 175 -26.80 -8.53 40.99
N PRO A 176 -27.44 -9.18 41.96
CA PRO A 176 -28.37 -10.26 41.71
C PRO A 176 -29.74 -9.72 41.27
N ALA A 177 -30.45 -10.58 40.53
CA ALA A 177 -31.86 -10.43 40.30
C ALA A 177 -32.62 -10.42 41.64
N ASP A 178 -33.56 -9.49 41.78
CA ASP A 178 -34.80 -9.77 42.47
C ASP A 178 -35.96 -9.25 41.61
N GLU A 179 -36.93 -10.14 41.49
CA GLU A 179 -38.08 -10.10 40.61
C GLU A 179 -39.21 -9.21 41.16
N GLU A 180 -40.19 -8.97 40.28
CA GLU A 180 -41.57 -8.59 40.58
C GLU A 180 -41.87 -7.17 41.11
N SER A 181 -42.69 -6.45 40.33
CA SER A 181 -44.11 -6.20 40.70
C SER A 181 -44.66 -5.02 39.87
N VAL A 182 -45.42 -5.32 38.82
CA VAL A 182 -46.88 -5.07 38.75
C VAL A 182 -47.27 -3.60 38.87
N PHE A 183 -47.43 -2.95 37.71
CA PHE A 183 -48.35 -1.81 37.59
C PHE A 183 -49.78 -2.35 37.69
N GLY A 184 -50.26 -2.46 38.92
CA GLY A 184 -51.63 -2.81 39.29
C GLY A 184 -52.30 -1.63 39.99
N THR A 185 -53.33 -1.12 39.31
CA THR A 185 -54.57 -0.52 39.82
C THR A 185 -54.67 -0.25 41.33
N ARG A 186 -54.94 1.01 41.68
CA ARG A 186 -55.66 1.36 42.91
C ARG A 186 -56.75 2.37 42.60
N ASP A 187 -57.98 1.87 42.59
CA ASP A 187 -59.16 2.62 43.01
C ASP A 187 -59.43 2.22 44.48
N PRO A 188 -60.02 3.09 45.31
CA PRO A 188 -61.48 3.04 45.37
C PRO A 188 -62.18 4.38 45.67
N ALA A 189 -63.40 4.52 45.13
CA ALA A 189 -64.45 5.45 45.57
C ALA A 189 -65.02 5.04 46.96
N PRO A 190 -65.84 5.88 47.63
CA PRO A 190 -67.27 5.81 47.34
C PRO A 190 -68.14 7.08 47.55
N ALA A 191 -69.29 7.04 46.86
CA ALA A 191 -70.65 7.46 47.27
C ALA A 191 -71.13 8.92 47.23
N ARG A 192 -72.01 9.15 46.24
CA ARG A 192 -73.41 9.67 46.30
C ARG A 192 -73.69 11.04 46.92
N SER A 193 -74.30 11.93 46.12
CA SER A 193 -75.71 12.42 46.29
C SER A 193 -76.05 13.49 45.24
N GLY A 194 -77.17 13.34 44.51
CA GLY A 194 -77.92 14.49 43.96
C GLY A 194 -78.83 15.10 45.05
N PRO A 195 -79.82 15.97 44.76
CA PRO A 195 -80.20 16.63 43.50
C PRO A 195 -80.31 18.18 43.62
N ARG A 196 -80.54 18.87 42.50
CA ARG A 196 -81.55 19.95 42.35
C ARG A 196 -81.74 20.32 40.89
#